data_AF-C5XYJ9-F1
#
_entry.id   AF-C5XYJ9-F1
#
_cell.length_a   1.000
_cell.length_b   1.000
_cell.length_c   1.000
_cell.angle_alpha   90.00
_cell.angle_beta   90.00
_cell.angle_gamma   90.00
#
_symmetry.space_group_name_H-M   'P 1'
#
loop_
_entity.id
_entity.type
_entity.pdbx_description
1 polymer ?
#
loop_
_entity_poly.entity_id
_entity_poly.type
_entity_poly.pdbx_seq_one_letter_code
_entity_poly.pdbx_strand_id
1 'polypeptide(L)'
;MEMPPPPPPPPFGGQAAGRGGNKPDRKTVERNRRNQMNALYSRLDSLVRAGSSPSSSAAAAVQRGPPAMTRPDRLEEAAAYIRQTTERVERLKERKRELLTSARASSSQGSGSGSGAAAEVEVQHLGSGLHAILVTGAPPSEGASFHRAVRAVEEAGGEVQNAHFSVVGARAIYTIHTLVAEGGIERVVQRLKAALRGDA
;
A
#
# COMPACT_ATOMS: atom_id res chain seq x y z
N MET A 1 -76.16 20.83 65.28
CA MET A 1 -75.27 19.72 64.92
C MET A 1 -75.14 19.74 63.40
N GLU A 2 -74.09 20.37 62.90
CA GLU A 2 -73.76 20.41 61.48
C GLU A 2 -72.51 19.56 61.31
N MET A 3 -72.58 18.54 60.45
CA MET A 3 -71.49 17.59 60.24
C MET A 3 -70.36 18.26 59.44
N PRO A 4 -69.08 18.02 59.77
CA PRO A 4 -67.97 18.62 59.04
C PRO A 4 -67.87 18.03 57.61
N PRO A 5 -67.43 18.84 56.63
CA PRO A 5 -67.30 18.41 55.24
C PRO A 5 -66.20 17.36 55.05
N PRO A 6 -66.31 16.49 54.02
CA PRO A 6 -65.33 15.43 53.76
C PRO A 6 -63.96 15.99 53.34
N PRO A 7 -62.86 15.23 53.58
CA PRO A 7 -61.51 15.67 53.27
C PRO A 7 -61.26 15.81 51.76
N PRO A 8 -60.34 16.70 51.35
CA PRO A 8 -60.02 16.91 49.94
C PRO A 8 -59.33 15.69 49.31
N PRO A 9 -59.50 15.47 47.98
CA PRO A 9 -58.81 14.39 47.28
C PRO A 9 -57.29 14.62 47.25
N PRO A 10 -56.48 13.55 47.15
CA PRO A 10 -55.02 13.66 47.10
C PRO A 10 -54.57 14.48 45.88
N PRO A 11 -53.45 15.22 45.98
CA PRO A 11 -52.97 16.03 44.87
C PRO A 11 -52.64 15.15 43.66
N PHE A 12 -53.29 15.42 42.53
CA PHE A 12 -52.93 14.85 41.25
C PHE A 12 -51.52 15.33 40.86
N GLY A 13 -50.64 14.36 40.61
CA GLY A 13 -49.58 14.50 39.61
C GLY A 13 -48.50 15.53 39.90
N GLY A 14 -47.47 15.09 40.64
CA GLY A 14 -46.16 15.73 40.64
C GLY A 14 -45.08 14.68 40.74
N GLN A 15 -44.99 13.80 39.73
CA GLN A 15 -43.89 12.83 39.64
C GLN A 15 -42.56 13.56 39.73
N ALA A 16 -41.79 13.22 40.77
CA ALA A 16 -40.36 13.38 40.77
C ALA A 16 -39.79 12.54 39.62
N ALA A 17 -39.43 13.19 38.52
CA ALA A 17 -38.50 12.64 37.53
C ALA A 17 -37.99 13.77 36.64
N GLY A 18 -37.06 14.57 37.18
CA GLY A 18 -36.03 15.18 36.35
C GLY A 18 -35.14 14.09 35.78
N ARG A 19 -35.67 13.20 34.92
CA ARG A 19 -34.88 12.24 34.16
C ARG A 19 -34.31 12.98 32.96
N GLY A 20 -33.27 13.77 33.23
CA GLY A 20 -32.38 14.28 32.21
C GLY A 20 -31.98 13.12 31.31
N GLY A 21 -32.42 13.17 30.05
CA GLY A 21 -32.37 12.01 29.16
C GLY A 21 -30.95 11.48 28.98
N ASN A 22 -30.83 10.14 29.05
CA ASN A 22 -29.84 9.20 28.47
C ASN A 22 -28.41 9.68 28.11
N LYS A 23 -27.94 10.80 28.62
CA LYS A 23 -26.64 11.38 28.30
C LYS A 23 -25.64 10.87 29.34
N PRO A 24 -24.52 10.29 28.91
CA PRO A 24 -23.47 9.85 29.83
C PRO A 24 -23.04 11.02 30.72
N ASP A 25 -22.81 10.71 32.01
CA ASP A 25 -22.31 11.68 32.99
C ASP A 25 -21.06 12.40 32.44
N ARG A 26 -20.91 13.68 32.80
CA ARG A 26 -19.85 14.56 32.28
C ARG A 26 -18.46 13.94 32.48
N LYS A 27 -18.25 13.26 33.61
CA LYS A 27 -16.99 12.54 33.91
C LYS A 27 -16.72 11.42 32.93
N THR A 28 -17.75 10.69 32.53
CA THR A 28 -17.68 9.58 31.58
C THR A 28 -17.41 10.09 30.17
N VAL A 29 -18.06 11.18 29.76
CA VAL A 29 -17.81 11.81 28.45
C VAL A 29 -16.35 12.25 28.33
N GLU A 30 -15.85 12.96 29.35
CA GLU A 30 -14.46 13.45 29.32
C GLU A 30 -13.43 12.31 29.40
N ARG A 31 -13.74 11.23 30.15
CA ARG A 31 -12.91 10.03 30.14
C ARG A 31 -12.86 9.39 28.75
N ASN A 32 -14.01 9.22 28.09
CA ASN A 32 -14.08 8.64 26.76
C ASN A 32 -13.30 9.49 25.76
N ARG A 33 -13.48 10.82 25.79
CA ARG A 33 -12.70 11.76 24.97
C ARG A 33 -11.18 11.61 25.14
N ARG A 34 -10.70 11.47 26.39
CA ARG A 34 -9.27 11.25 26.67
C ARG A 34 -8.77 9.90 26.18
N ASN A 35 -9.57 8.85 26.33
CA ASN A 35 -9.21 7.51 25.85
C ASN A 35 -9.13 7.47 24.32
N GLN A 36 -10.10 8.08 23.63
CA GLN A 36 -10.08 8.22 22.17
C GLN A 36 -8.83 8.97 21.71
N MET A 37 -8.51 10.09 22.36
CA MET A 37 -7.30 10.86 22.06
C MET A 37 -6.02 10.01 22.23
N ASN A 38 -5.90 9.25 23.32
CA ASN A 38 -4.73 8.40 23.56
C ASN A 38 -4.62 7.25 22.54
N ALA A 39 -5.75 6.68 22.11
CA ALA A 39 -5.78 5.66 21.06
C ALA A 39 -5.30 6.22 19.72
N LEU A 40 -5.70 7.45 19.37
CA LEU A 40 -5.24 8.13 18.16
C LEU A 40 -3.73 8.39 18.18
N TYR A 41 -3.18 8.88 19.30
CA TYR A 41 -1.74 9.04 19.44
C TYR A 41 -0.98 7.71 19.32
N SER A 42 -1.49 6.63 19.91
CA SER A 42 -0.87 5.31 19.79
C SER A 42 -0.85 4.81 18.35
N ARG A 43 -1.94 5.05 17.60
CA ARG A 43 -2.03 4.73 16.18
C ARG A 43 -1.09 5.57 15.33
N LEU A 44 -0.97 6.87 15.62
CA LEU A 44 -0.04 7.78 14.95
C LEU A 44 1.39 7.26 15.06
N ASP A 45 1.81 6.95 16.29
CA ASP A 45 3.17 6.47 16.59
C ASP A 45 3.48 5.17 15.82
N SER A 46 2.49 4.27 15.69
CA SER A 46 2.64 3.05 14.89
C SER A 46 2.83 3.32 13.40
N LEU A 47 2.08 4.27 12.84
CA LEU A 47 2.15 4.60 11.41
C LEU A 47 3.48 5.29 11.05
N VAL A 48 3.92 6.21 11.90
CA VAL A 48 5.20 6.91 11.72
C VAL A 48 6.36 5.92 11.78
N ARG A 49 6.42 5.04 12.79
CA ARG A 49 7.49 4.03 12.90
C ARG A 49 7.50 2.99 11.77
N ALA A 50 6.33 2.50 11.35
CA ALA A 50 6.26 1.53 10.26
C ALA A 50 6.66 2.14 8.91
N GLY A 51 6.41 3.43 8.72
CA GLY A 51 6.76 4.17 7.52
C GLY A 51 8.22 4.60 7.43
N SER A 52 8.85 4.83 8.58
CA SER A 52 10.27 5.15 8.71
C SER A 52 11.11 3.89 8.41
N SER A 53 11.54 3.76 7.16
CA SER A 53 12.44 2.69 6.69
C SER A 53 13.62 2.47 7.66
N PRO A 54 14.09 1.24 7.92
CA PRO A 54 15.11 0.92 8.94
C PRO A 54 16.52 1.49 8.66
N SER A 55 16.67 2.35 7.66
CA SER A 55 17.96 2.77 7.11
C SER A 55 18.66 3.93 7.85
N SER A 56 18.11 4.54 8.92
CA SER A 56 18.79 5.72 9.50
C SER A 56 18.67 5.99 11.01
N SER A 57 18.16 5.07 11.84
CA SER A 57 18.25 5.21 13.31
C SER A 57 17.80 4.00 14.13
N ALA A 58 17.12 3.02 13.52
CA ALA A 58 16.52 1.90 14.26
C ALA A 58 17.55 1.00 14.97
N ALA A 59 18.78 0.88 14.46
CA ALA A 59 19.82 0.07 15.09
C ALA A 59 20.34 0.64 16.43
N ALA A 60 20.19 1.95 16.67
CA ALA A 60 20.61 2.59 17.93
C ALA A 60 19.50 2.60 19.00
N ALA A 61 18.24 2.39 18.62
CA ALA A 61 17.09 2.50 19.52
C ALA A 61 16.65 1.16 20.15
N VAL A 62 17.20 0.02 19.71
CA VAL A 62 16.82 -1.31 20.25
C VAL A 62 17.21 -1.47 21.74
N GLN A 63 18.13 -0.64 22.26
CA GLN A 63 18.55 -0.69 23.68
C GLN A 63 17.96 0.42 24.56
N ARG A 64 17.16 1.34 24.01
CA ARG A 64 16.56 2.43 24.80
C ARG A 64 15.08 2.47 24.48
N GLY A 65 14.28 1.97 25.43
CA GLY A 65 12.82 2.10 25.38
C GLY A 65 12.42 3.52 24.96
N PRO A 66 11.32 3.67 24.19
CA PRO A 66 11.03 4.89 23.47
C PRO A 66 11.17 6.09 24.40
N PRO A 67 11.88 7.17 24.00
CA PRO A 67 11.89 8.38 24.80
C PRO A 67 10.43 8.72 25.07
N ALA A 68 10.12 9.14 26.30
CA ALA A 68 8.77 9.54 26.67
C ALA A 68 8.42 10.82 25.87
N MET A 69 8.07 10.65 24.60
CA MET A 69 7.81 11.75 23.68
C MET A 69 6.58 12.46 24.16
N THR A 70 6.72 13.77 24.35
CA THR A 70 5.60 14.60 24.74
C THR A 70 4.60 14.66 23.58
N ARG A 71 3.33 14.97 23.88
CA ARG A 71 2.29 15.10 22.85
C ARG A 71 2.66 16.03 21.69
N PRO A 72 3.27 17.22 21.89
CA PRO A 72 3.69 18.07 20.77
C PRO A 72 4.81 17.43 19.94
N ASP A 73 5.80 16.79 20.57
CA ASP A 73 6.91 16.15 19.85
C ASP A 73 6.42 15.07 18.87
N ARG A 74 5.42 14.27 19.28
CA ARG A 74 4.79 13.24 18.41
C ARG A 74 4.10 13.85 17.19
N LEU A 75 3.46 15.01 17.36
CA LEU A 75 2.80 15.70 16.26
C LEU A 75 3.83 16.32 15.32
N GLU A 76 4.92 16.86 15.86
CA GLU A 76 6.01 17.41 15.05
C GLU A 76 6.72 16.33 14.23
N GLU A 77 7.03 15.17 14.84
CA GLU A 77 7.60 14.02 14.13
C GLU A 77 6.67 13.53 13.02
N ALA A 78 5.37 13.39 13.30
CA ALA A 78 4.40 13.01 12.29
C ALA A 78 4.31 14.03 11.14
N ALA A 79 4.38 15.34 11.44
CA ALA A 79 4.38 16.38 10.43
C ALA A 79 5.65 16.32 9.56
N ALA A 80 6.81 16.07 10.17
CA ALA A 80 8.06 15.87 9.45
C ALA A 80 8.00 14.63 8.54
N TYR A 81 7.47 13.52 9.06
CA TYR A 81 7.26 12.28 8.29
C TYR A 81 6.36 12.49 7.08
N ILE A 82 5.26 13.25 7.23
CA ILE A 82 4.38 13.60 6.11
C ILE A 82 5.17 14.37 5.04
N ARG A 83 5.90 15.44 5.40
CA ARG A 83 6.69 16.24 4.46
C ARG A 83 7.72 15.40 3.71
N GLN A 84 8.48 14.59 4.43
CA GLN A 84 9.49 13.71 3.84
C GLN A 84 8.86 12.70 2.87
N THR A 85 7.71 12.14 3.24
CA THR A 85 7.01 11.15 2.41
C THR A 85 6.42 11.80 1.16
N THR A 86 5.87 13.01 1.27
CA THR A 86 5.37 13.75 0.10
C THR A 86 6.49 14.07 -0.89
N GLU A 87 7.64 14.56 -0.40
CA GLU A 87 8.81 14.82 -1.24
C GLU A 87 9.32 13.53 -1.92
N ARG A 88 9.37 12.42 -1.17
CA ARG A 88 9.77 11.12 -1.72
C ARG A 88 8.85 10.67 -2.83
N VAL A 89 7.54 10.84 -2.67
CA VAL A 89 6.54 10.50 -3.69
C VAL A 89 6.70 11.38 -4.93
N GLU A 90 6.91 12.68 -4.77
CA GLU A 90 7.14 13.59 -5.90
C GLU A 90 8.40 13.23 -6.68
N ARG A 91 9.51 12.99 -5.98
CA ARG A 91 10.76 12.53 -6.61
C ARG A 91 10.59 11.21 -7.36
N LEU A 92 9.83 10.26 -6.82
CA LEU A 92 9.53 9.00 -7.50
C LEU A 92 8.63 9.20 -8.72
N LYS A 93 7.66 10.11 -8.66
CA LYS A 93 6.83 10.48 -9.81
C LYS A 93 7.67 11.16 -10.90
N GLU A 94 8.61 12.01 -10.53
CA GLU A 94 9.56 12.63 -11.47
C GLU A 94 10.43 11.60 -12.16
N ARG A 95 11.11 10.75 -11.38
CA ARG A 95 11.92 9.66 -11.94
C ARG A 95 11.10 8.76 -12.86
N LYS A 96 9.84 8.48 -12.50
CA LYS A 96 8.92 7.74 -13.39
C LYS A 96 8.67 8.50 -14.70
N ARG A 97 8.43 9.82 -14.66
CA ARG A 97 8.25 10.65 -15.87
C ARG A 97 9.50 10.63 -16.74
N GLU A 98 10.69 10.81 -16.16
CA GLU A 98 11.98 10.79 -16.88
C GLU A 98 12.25 9.44 -17.57
N LEU A 99 12.00 8.34 -16.87
CA LEU A 99 12.15 7.01 -17.47
C LEU A 99 11.17 6.81 -18.63
N LEU A 100 9.93 7.30 -18.51
CA LEU A 100 8.94 7.24 -19.59
C LEU A 100 9.30 8.12 -20.78
N THR A 101 9.88 9.30 -20.59
CA THR A 101 10.34 10.17 -21.69
C THR A 101 11.60 9.62 -22.35
N SER A 102 12.56 9.10 -21.58
CA SER A 102 13.76 8.44 -22.12
C SER A 102 13.41 7.21 -22.94
N ALA A 103 12.46 6.38 -22.48
CA ALA A 103 11.98 5.21 -23.22
C ALA A 103 11.36 5.60 -24.59
N ARG A 104 10.65 6.74 -24.64
CA ARG A 104 10.09 7.28 -25.89
C ARG A 104 11.17 7.83 -26.82
N ALA A 105 12.19 8.51 -26.29
CA ALA A 105 13.31 9.02 -27.09
C ALA A 105 14.22 7.92 -27.65
N SER A 106 14.37 6.80 -26.93
CA SER A 106 15.06 5.60 -27.45
C SER A 106 14.24 4.86 -28.51
N SER A 107 12.92 5.06 -28.56
CA SER A 107 12.06 4.47 -29.60
C SER A 107 12.02 5.27 -30.91
N SER A 108 12.52 6.52 -30.92
CA SER A 108 12.59 7.36 -32.13
C SER A 108 13.96 7.38 -32.81
N GLN A 109 15.01 6.83 -32.18
CA GLN A 109 16.39 6.79 -32.73
C GLN A 109 16.83 5.40 -33.20
N GLY A 110 15.92 4.42 -33.26
CA GLY A 110 16.21 3.04 -33.63
C GLY A 110 15.39 2.53 -34.82
N SER A 111 15.09 3.38 -35.81
CA SER A 111 14.47 2.95 -37.07
C SER A 111 15.54 2.83 -38.15
N GLY A 112 16.48 1.92 -37.91
CA GLY A 112 17.56 1.60 -38.83
C GLY A 112 17.97 0.14 -38.66
N SER A 113 17.57 -0.67 -39.64
CA SER A 113 17.96 -2.06 -39.87
C SER A 113 17.11 -3.14 -39.20
N GLY A 114 16.52 -3.96 -40.07
CA GLY A 114 15.57 -5.02 -39.72
C GLY A 114 16.21 -6.19 -38.99
N SER A 115 15.53 -6.59 -37.92
CA SER A 115 15.47 -7.95 -37.39
C SER A 115 14.32 -7.93 -36.39
N GLY A 116 13.37 -8.87 -36.49
CA GLY A 116 12.15 -8.92 -35.66
C GLY A 116 12.44 -8.61 -34.19
N ALA A 117 11.78 -7.58 -33.65
CA ALA A 117 12.05 -7.05 -32.32
C ALA A 117 11.68 -8.10 -31.25
N ALA A 118 12.66 -8.92 -30.87
CA ALA A 118 12.51 -9.91 -29.82
C ALA A 118 12.15 -9.22 -28.50
N ALA A 119 11.23 -9.82 -27.74
CA ALA A 119 10.86 -9.33 -26.42
C ALA A 119 12.09 -9.35 -25.49
N GLU A 120 12.39 -8.21 -24.87
CA GLU A 120 13.48 -8.06 -23.90
C GLU A 120 12.98 -8.57 -22.54
N VAL A 121 13.78 -9.40 -21.86
CA VAL A 121 13.42 -10.01 -20.57
C VAL A 121 14.48 -9.63 -19.53
N GLU A 122 14.08 -8.86 -18.51
CA GLU A 122 14.91 -8.46 -17.37
C GLU A 122 14.42 -9.17 -16.09
N VAL A 123 15.34 -9.58 -15.21
CA VAL A 123 15.01 -10.22 -13.94
C VAL A 123 15.62 -9.46 -12.78
N GLN A 124 14.78 -9.12 -11.80
CA GLN A 124 15.20 -8.52 -10.54
C GLN A 124 14.95 -9.50 -9.39
N HIS A 125 15.96 -9.73 -8.55
CA HIS A 125 15.84 -10.54 -7.36
C HIS A 125 15.34 -9.70 -6.18
N LEU A 126 14.22 -10.11 -5.58
CA LEU A 126 13.54 -9.40 -4.50
C LEU A 126 13.82 -10.02 -3.11
N GLY A 127 14.64 -11.07 -3.04
CA GLY A 127 14.97 -11.80 -1.81
C GLY A 127 14.07 -13.02 -1.56
N SER A 128 14.53 -13.96 -0.74
CA SER A 128 13.77 -15.18 -0.33
C SER A 128 13.19 -15.98 -1.51
N GLY A 129 13.90 -16.07 -2.63
CA GLY A 129 13.45 -16.77 -3.84
C GLY A 129 12.37 -16.03 -4.64
N LEU A 130 11.98 -14.81 -4.27
CA LEU A 130 11.07 -13.97 -5.03
C LEU A 130 11.82 -13.22 -6.14
N HIS A 131 11.31 -13.29 -7.37
CA HIS A 131 11.85 -12.63 -8.53
C HIS A 131 10.77 -11.83 -9.25
N ALA A 132 11.11 -10.60 -9.68
CA ALA A 132 10.31 -9.83 -10.62
C ALA A 132 10.90 -10.00 -12.02
N ILE A 133 10.07 -10.45 -12.95
CA ILE A 133 10.42 -10.63 -14.35
C ILE A 133 9.69 -9.56 -15.16
N LEU A 134 10.47 -8.71 -15.83
CA LEU A 134 9.99 -7.65 -16.69
C LEU A 134 10.18 -8.08 -18.15
N VAL A 135 9.08 -8.14 -18.90
CA VAL A 135 9.11 -8.42 -20.34
C VAL A 135 8.68 -7.17 -21.09
N THR A 136 9.53 -6.66 -21.97
CA THR A 136 9.21 -5.53 -22.86
C THR A 136 9.13 -6.01 -24.30
N GLY A 137 8.00 -5.80 -24.96
CA GLY A 137 7.78 -6.23 -26.35
C GLY A 137 6.87 -5.29 -27.14
N ALA A 138 6.57 -5.67 -28.39
CA ALA A 138 5.55 -4.99 -29.19
C ALA A 138 4.17 -5.03 -28.49
N PRO A 139 3.27 -4.07 -28.75
CA PRO A 139 1.94 -4.09 -28.16
C PRO A 139 1.23 -5.37 -28.62
N PRO A 140 0.62 -6.14 -27.71
CA PRO A 140 -0.06 -7.36 -28.11
C PRO A 140 -1.23 -7.02 -29.03
N SER A 141 -1.33 -7.69 -30.17
CA SER A 141 -2.51 -7.61 -31.02
C SER A 141 -3.76 -8.21 -30.35
N GLU A 142 -3.60 -9.22 -29.48
CA GLU A 142 -4.74 -9.98 -28.90
C GLU A 142 -4.59 -10.40 -27.42
N GLY A 143 -3.64 -9.83 -26.66
CA GLY A 143 -3.42 -10.17 -25.23
C GLY A 143 -2.87 -11.58 -24.95
N ALA A 144 -2.75 -12.43 -25.98
CA ALA A 144 -2.26 -13.80 -25.90
C ALA A 144 -0.81 -13.92 -25.39
N SER A 145 0.04 -12.94 -25.70
CA SER A 145 1.45 -12.92 -25.31
C SER A 145 1.65 -12.80 -23.79
N PHE A 146 0.78 -12.06 -23.08
CA PHE A 146 0.85 -11.96 -21.61
C PHE A 146 0.47 -13.28 -20.94
N HIS A 147 -0.65 -13.90 -21.36
CA HIS A 147 -1.06 -15.20 -20.83
C HIS A 147 -0.03 -16.29 -21.12
N ARG A 148 0.59 -16.26 -22.30
CA ARG A 148 1.68 -17.17 -22.65
C ARG A 148 2.90 -16.96 -21.77
N ALA A 149 3.27 -15.70 -21.49
CA ALA A 149 4.37 -15.37 -20.59
C ALA A 149 4.12 -15.89 -19.17
N VAL A 150 2.92 -15.69 -18.62
CA VAL A 150 2.54 -16.20 -17.30
C VAL A 150 2.61 -17.73 -17.26
N ARG A 151 1.99 -18.41 -18.25
CA ARG A 151 2.02 -19.87 -18.34
C ARG A 151 3.45 -20.42 -18.47
N ALA A 152 4.32 -19.75 -19.24
CA ALA A 152 5.71 -20.17 -19.41
C ALA A 152 6.49 -20.17 -18.08
N VAL A 153 6.14 -19.25 -17.16
CA VAL A 153 6.76 -19.21 -15.83
C VAL A 153 6.23 -20.35 -14.94
N GLU A 154 4.92 -20.59 -14.95
CA GLU A 154 4.31 -21.68 -14.19
C GLU A 154 4.82 -23.06 -14.64
N GLU A 155 4.89 -23.29 -15.96
CA GLU A 155 5.44 -24.53 -16.54
C GLU A 155 6.90 -24.79 -16.16
N ALA A 156 7.68 -23.72 -15.96
CA ALA A 156 9.07 -23.80 -15.54
C ALA A 156 9.25 -23.98 -14.02
N GLY A 157 8.14 -24.12 -13.27
CA GLY A 157 8.14 -24.32 -11.83
C GLY A 157 8.23 -23.03 -11.00
N GLY A 158 7.95 -21.88 -11.59
CA GLY A 158 7.81 -20.61 -10.87
C GLY A 158 6.38 -20.44 -10.35
N GLU A 159 6.22 -20.23 -9.05
CA GLU A 159 4.93 -19.94 -8.43
C GLU A 159 4.59 -18.46 -8.63
N VAL A 160 3.59 -18.15 -9.47
CA VAL A 160 3.20 -16.77 -9.79
C VAL A 160 2.41 -16.16 -8.64
N GLN A 161 3.02 -15.18 -7.95
CA GLN A 161 2.40 -14.46 -6.83
C GLN A 161 1.54 -13.29 -7.32
N ASN A 162 2.02 -12.58 -8.34
CA ASN A 162 1.34 -11.45 -8.92
C ASN A 162 1.79 -11.28 -10.38
N ALA A 163 0.88 -10.96 -11.28
CA ALA A 163 1.20 -10.64 -12.65
C ALA A 163 0.31 -9.50 -13.13
N HIS A 164 0.92 -8.51 -13.79
CA HIS A 164 0.17 -7.45 -14.44
C HIS A 164 0.82 -7.06 -15.76
N PHE A 165 0.01 -6.55 -16.68
CA PHE A 165 0.47 -5.97 -17.92
C PHE A 165 0.13 -4.48 -17.97
N SER A 166 0.96 -3.73 -18.67
CA SER A 166 0.68 -2.35 -19.03
C SER A 166 1.13 -2.09 -20.45
N VAL A 167 0.39 -1.24 -21.16
CA VAL A 167 0.75 -0.81 -22.52
C VAL A 167 1.15 0.66 -22.44
N VAL A 168 2.36 0.96 -22.91
CA VAL A 168 2.94 2.31 -22.89
C VAL A 168 3.33 2.69 -24.32
N GLY A 169 2.47 3.47 -24.98
CA GLY A 169 2.67 3.85 -26.38
C GLY A 169 2.63 2.62 -27.30
N ALA A 170 3.69 2.41 -28.08
CA ALA A 170 3.85 1.26 -28.96
C ALA A 170 4.59 0.08 -28.31
N ARG A 171 4.59 -0.03 -26.97
CA ARG A 171 5.26 -1.13 -26.25
C ARG A 171 4.36 -1.72 -25.17
N ALA A 172 4.45 -3.03 -25.00
CA ALA A 172 3.85 -3.75 -23.89
C ALA A 172 4.91 -4.07 -22.83
N ILE A 173 4.52 -3.93 -21.57
CA ILE A 173 5.34 -4.25 -20.41
C ILE A 173 4.58 -5.26 -19.56
N TYR A 174 5.15 -6.46 -19.39
CA TYR A 174 4.63 -7.49 -18.49
C TYR A 174 5.50 -7.54 -17.26
N THR A 175 4.90 -7.50 -16.08
CA THR A 175 5.62 -7.67 -14.82
C THR A 175 5.03 -8.88 -14.12
N ILE A 176 5.87 -9.89 -13.90
CA ILE A 176 5.49 -11.16 -13.25
C ILE A 176 6.35 -11.33 -12.00
N HIS A 177 5.72 -11.34 -10.83
CA HIS A 177 6.35 -11.66 -9.56
C HIS A 177 6.17 -13.13 -9.28
N THR A 178 7.27 -13.86 -9.18
CA THR A 178 7.26 -15.31 -9.01
C THR A 178 8.22 -15.77 -7.94
N LEU A 179 7.82 -16.81 -7.20
CA LEU A 179 8.68 -17.50 -6.28
C LEU A 179 9.31 -18.69 -7.00
N VAL A 180 10.63 -18.82 -6.91
CA VAL A 180 11.39 -19.86 -7.60
C VAL A 180 12.37 -20.49 -6.62
N ALA A 181 12.49 -21.82 -6.66
CA ALA A 181 13.51 -22.54 -5.90
C ALA A 181 14.93 -22.05 -6.29
N GLU A 182 15.89 -22.13 -5.36
CA GLU A 182 17.26 -21.67 -5.59
C GLU A 182 17.84 -22.26 -6.89
N GLY A 183 18.31 -21.38 -7.78
CA GLY A 183 18.87 -21.75 -9.08
C GLY A 183 17.85 -22.04 -10.20
N GLY A 184 16.53 -22.02 -9.93
CA GLY A 184 15.50 -22.29 -10.93
C GLY A 184 15.19 -21.13 -11.89
N ILE A 185 15.63 -19.91 -11.56
CA ILE A 185 15.26 -18.69 -12.29
C ILE A 185 15.77 -18.70 -13.74
N GLU A 186 16.93 -19.30 -14.00
CA GLU A 186 17.48 -19.39 -15.37
C GLU A 186 16.59 -20.21 -16.29
N ARG A 187 16.01 -21.32 -15.78
CA ARG A 187 15.06 -22.16 -16.53
C ARG A 187 13.79 -21.40 -16.86
N VAL A 188 13.28 -20.63 -15.90
CA VAL A 188 12.13 -19.74 -16.08
C VAL A 188 12.40 -18.71 -17.18
N VAL A 189 13.55 -18.02 -17.13
CA VAL A 189 13.92 -17.03 -18.15
C VAL A 189 14.09 -17.64 -19.53
N GLN A 190 14.74 -18.80 -19.63
CA GLN A 190 14.91 -19.49 -20.92
C GLN A 190 13.56 -19.90 -21.51
N ARG A 191 12.66 -20.46 -20.69
CA ARG A 191 11.32 -20.87 -21.13
C ARG A 191 10.47 -19.68 -21.56
N LEU A 192 10.54 -18.59 -20.81
CA LEU A 192 9.87 -17.34 -21.13
C LEU A 192 10.34 -16.76 -22.46
N LYS A 193 11.67 -16.71 -22.69
CA LYS A 193 12.23 -16.28 -23.98
C LYS A 193 11.76 -17.16 -25.14
N ALA A 194 11.69 -18.48 -24.95
CA ALA A 194 11.19 -19.41 -25.97
C ALA A 194 9.71 -19.18 -26.29
N ALA A 195 8.88 -18.97 -25.26
CA ALA A 195 7.45 -18.72 -25.40
C ALA A 195 7.16 -17.43 -26.19
N LEU A 196 7.97 -16.39 -25.96
CA LEU A 196 7.84 -15.09 -26.62
C LEU A 196 8.43 -15.06 -28.05
N ARG A 197 9.33 -15.99 -28.39
CA ARG A 197 9.90 -16.11 -29.74
C ARG A 197 8.93 -16.73 -30.75
N GLY A 198 7.99 -17.55 -30.28
CA GLY A 198 6.96 -18.16 -31.14
C GLY A 198 5.83 -17.20 -31.57
N ASP A 199 6.14 -15.90 -31.73
CA ASP A 199 5.25 -14.81 -32.14
C ASP A 199 5.75 -14.14 -33.44
N ALA A 200 6.72 -14.78 -34.13
CA ALA A 200 7.29 -14.36 -35.40
C ALA A 200 6.91 -15.34 -36.52
#